data_AF-A0A7I7XE99-F1
#
_entry.id   AF-A0A7I7XE99-F1
#
_cell.length_a   1.000
_cell.length_b   1.000
_cell.length_c   1.000
_cell.angle_alpha   90.00
_cell.angle_beta   90.00
_cell.angle_gamma   90.00
#
_symmetry.space_group_name_H-M   'P 1'
#
loop_
_entity.id
_entity.type
_entity.pdbx_description
1 polymer ?
#
loop_
_entity_poly.entity_id
_entity_poly.type
_entity_poly.pdbx_seq_one_letter_code
_entity_poly.pdbx_strand_id
1 'polypeptide(L)'
;MVSNAEPILGPGLVIVCVVMVVAAALVSRFPLRGSWWPAPVAAVRAAIQLAAVATVLAVALSRLWSSLLVLAVMFAVASVTAARRSEATRGSAWLALSVAAGMAAVIPLLLLSGVVPLTGVALVPVFGIVLGGTMTASSVSARRALDALSLRAGEVEAALSLGLSERDSRMEVMERPLSDSLLPNLDQTRTAGLVTLPGAFVGVLLATGSAAQAGAVQVLVLISLLLSQACGVAVTGELVSRGRIVRVERQAPRDARATAMRKLLRRR
;
A
#
# COMPACT_ATOMS: atom_id res chain seq x y z
N MET A 1 -20.10 -12.20 37.64
CA MET A 1 -18.80 -12.74 38.09
C MET A 1 -17.74 -12.26 37.13
N VAL A 2 -17.18 -11.08 37.41
CA VAL A 2 -15.97 -10.57 36.76
C VAL A 2 -14.81 -11.18 37.53
N SER A 3 -14.16 -12.20 37.00
CA SER A 3 -12.98 -12.79 37.63
C SER A 3 -12.00 -13.23 36.54
N ASN A 4 -10.74 -12.80 36.71
CA ASN A 4 -9.57 -13.00 35.85
C ASN A 4 -9.49 -12.08 34.63
N ALA A 5 -9.09 -10.83 34.85
CA ALA A 5 -8.33 -10.12 33.82
C ALA A 5 -6.95 -10.79 33.73
N GLU A 6 -6.84 -11.86 32.94
CA GLU A 6 -5.53 -12.29 32.48
C GLU A 6 -4.84 -11.08 31.83
N PRO A 7 -3.54 -10.85 32.08
CA PRO A 7 -2.82 -9.81 31.37
C PRO A 7 -2.97 -10.07 29.87
N ILE A 8 -3.66 -9.15 29.18
CA ILE A 8 -3.98 -9.23 27.74
C ILE A 8 -2.68 -9.40 26.90
N LEU A 9 -1.53 -9.01 27.46
CA LEU A 9 -0.20 -9.45 27.05
C LEU A 9 0.37 -10.47 28.05
N GLY A 10 -0.02 -11.74 27.93
CA GLY A 10 0.66 -12.81 28.64
C GLY A 10 2.11 -12.95 28.13
N PRO A 11 3.08 -13.32 28.99
CA PRO A 11 4.46 -13.59 28.55
C PRO A 11 4.52 -14.64 27.43
N GLY A 12 3.57 -15.58 27.40
CA GLY A 12 3.42 -16.56 26.31
C GLY A 12 3.17 -15.91 24.95
N LEU A 13 2.28 -14.91 24.85
CA LEU A 13 2.00 -14.21 23.59
C LEU A 13 3.25 -13.50 23.07
N VAL A 14 3.97 -12.81 23.96
CA VAL A 14 5.20 -12.09 23.61
C VAL A 14 6.27 -13.06 23.09
N ILE A 15 6.48 -14.18 23.78
CA ILE A 15 7.43 -15.22 23.35
C ILE A 15 7.07 -15.75 21.97
N VAL A 16 5.80 -16.09 21.73
CA VAL A 16 5.34 -16.59 20.42
C VAL A 16 5.57 -15.57 19.32
N CYS A 17 5.21 -14.30 19.53
CA CYS A 17 5.44 -13.23 18.57
C CYS A 17 6.94 -13.05 18.26
N VAL A 18 7.80 -13.06 19.27
CA VAL A 18 9.26 -12.94 19.09
C VAL A 18 9.80 -14.12 18.29
N VAL A 19 9.41 -15.35 18.63
CA VAL A 19 9.84 -16.55 17.91
C VAL A 19 9.42 -16.48 16.44
N MET A 20 8.18 -16.06 16.14
CA MET A 20 7.70 -15.92 14.77
C MET A 20 8.48 -14.84 13.98
N VAL A 21 8.78 -13.70 14.61
CA VAL A 21 9.56 -12.62 13.98
C VAL A 21 10.99 -13.07 13.70
N VAL A 22 11.63 -13.78 14.64
CA VAL A 22 12.96 -14.34 14.48
C VAL A 22 12.97 -15.38 13.36
N ALA A 23 12.01 -16.30 13.35
CA ALA A 23 11.87 -17.30 12.28
C ALA A 23 11.71 -16.62 10.91
N ALA A 24 10.86 -15.60 10.79
CA ALA A 24 10.69 -14.83 9.56
C ALA A 24 12.00 -14.13 9.12
N ALA A 25 12.77 -13.58 10.05
CA ALA A 25 14.06 -12.96 9.77
C ALA A 25 15.11 -13.98 9.30
N LEU A 26 15.17 -15.16 9.92
CA LEU A 26 16.07 -16.25 9.52
C LEU A 26 15.72 -16.77 8.12
N VAL A 27 14.44 -17.03 7.85
CA VAL A 27 13.96 -17.45 6.52
C VAL A 27 14.29 -16.39 5.45
N SER A 28 14.08 -15.12 5.77
CA SER A 28 14.43 -14.00 4.87
C SER A 28 15.93 -13.97 4.55
N ARG A 29 16.79 -14.28 5.53
CA ARG A 29 18.25 -14.21 5.39
C ARG A 29 18.87 -15.42 4.71
N PHE A 30 18.40 -16.62 5.01
CA PHE A 30 19.03 -17.87 4.56
C PHE A 30 18.47 -18.32 3.19
N PRO A 31 17.22 -18.79 3.07
CA PRO A 31 16.59 -19.11 1.79
C PRO A 31 16.52 -17.93 0.80
N LEU A 32 16.01 -16.77 1.23
CA LEU A 32 15.73 -15.66 0.31
C LEU A 32 16.93 -14.73 0.05
N ARG A 33 18.05 -14.94 0.77
CA ARG A 33 19.26 -14.08 0.72
C ARG A 33 18.97 -12.58 0.90
N GLY A 34 17.84 -12.25 1.51
CA GLY A 34 17.42 -10.88 1.80
C GLY A 34 18.04 -10.36 3.10
N SER A 35 17.64 -9.15 3.48
CA SER A 35 18.02 -8.59 4.78
C SER A 35 17.21 -9.23 5.91
N TRP A 36 17.85 -9.45 7.05
CA TRP A 36 17.26 -9.87 8.32
C TRP A 36 16.42 -8.79 9.03
N TRP A 37 16.70 -7.51 8.78
CA TRP A 37 16.07 -6.38 9.48
C TRP A 37 14.62 -6.03 9.12
N PRO A 38 14.09 -6.25 7.91
CA PRO A 38 12.75 -5.79 7.53
C PRO A 38 11.63 -6.32 8.42
N ALA A 39 11.65 -7.61 8.75
CA ALA A 39 10.63 -8.24 9.59
C ALA A 39 10.61 -7.69 11.03
N PRO A 40 11.73 -7.68 11.80
CA PRO A 40 11.73 -7.16 13.16
C PRO A 40 11.45 -5.66 13.23
N VAL A 41 11.99 -4.87 12.31
CA VAL A 41 11.72 -3.42 12.26
C VAL A 41 10.23 -3.15 11.99
N ALA A 42 9.62 -3.90 11.06
CA ALA A 42 8.19 -3.80 10.80
C ALA A 42 7.35 -4.21 12.01
N ALA A 43 7.71 -5.28 12.71
CA ALA A 43 7.01 -5.77 13.89
C ALA A 43 7.04 -4.76 15.04
N VAL A 44 8.22 -4.23 15.39
CA VAL A 44 8.36 -3.21 16.44
C VAL A 44 7.60 -1.94 16.08
N ARG A 45 7.73 -1.48 14.83
CA ARG A 45 6.99 -0.30 14.36
C ARG A 45 5.47 -0.52 14.43
N ALA A 46 4.99 -1.69 14.02
CA ALA A 46 3.57 -2.03 14.08
C ALA A 46 3.05 -2.07 15.52
N ALA A 47 3.79 -2.67 16.45
CA ALA A 47 3.42 -2.71 17.86
C ALA A 47 3.29 -1.29 18.46
N ILE A 48 4.28 -0.43 18.23
CA ILE A 48 4.26 0.96 18.69
C ILE A 48 3.11 1.75 18.04
N GLN A 49 2.92 1.59 16.71
CA GLN A 49 1.87 2.28 15.97
C GLN A 49 0.48 1.86 16.44
N LEU A 50 0.24 0.55 16.64
CA LEU A 50 -1.05 0.06 17.10
C LEU A 50 -1.35 0.48 18.54
N ALA A 51 -0.35 0.48 19.43
CA ALA A 51 -0.52 0.98 20.79
C ALA A 51 -0.90 2.47 20.78
N ALA A 52 -0.21 3.30 19.98
CA ALA A 52 -0.52 4.72 19.84
C ALA A 52 -1.89 4.95 19.17
N VAL A 53 -2.24 4.18 18.14
CA VAL A 53 -3.55 4.28 17.48
C VAL A 53 -4.66 3.85 18.43
N ALA A 54 -4.46 2.82 19.25
CA ALA A 54 -5.45 2.38 20.25
C ALA A 54 -5.72 3.48 21.29
N THR A 55 -4.69 4.17 21.79
CA THR A 55 -4.87 5.29 22.73
C THR A 55 -5.54 6.49 22.05
N VAL A 56 -5.16 6.81 20.81
CA VAL A 56 -5.80 7.87 20.04
C VAL A 56 -7.26 7.56 19.77
N LEU A 57 -7.62 6.34 19.36
CA LEU A 57 -9.03 5.95 19.18
C LEU A 57 -9.81 6.03 20.49
N ALA A 58 -9.24 5.57 21.61
CA ALA A 58 -9.90 5.68 22.91
C ALA A 58 -10.30 7.13 23.26
N VAL A 59 -9.49 8.12 22.87
CA VAL A 59 -9.79 9.55 23.06
C VAL A 59 -10.68 10.12 21.95
N ALA A 60 -10.46 9.70 20.70
CA ALA A 60 -11.09 10.27 19.51
C ALA A 60 -12.56 9.88 19.35
N LEU A 61 -12.99 8.76 19.95
CA LEU A 61 -14.39 8.31 19.91
C LEU A 61 -15.36 9.26 20.64
N SER A 62 -14.87 10.28 21.34
CA SER A 62 -15.70 11.25 22.09
C SER A 62 -16.21 12.44 21.25
N ARG A 63 -15.56 12.82 20.14
CA ARG A 63 -15.94 14.00 19.33
C ARG A 63 -15.68 13.81 17.83
N LEU A 64 -16.65 14.20 16.99
CA LEU A 64 -16.57 14.12 15.52
C LEU A 64 -15.34 14.85 14.95
N TRP A 65 -15.00 16.02 15.50
CA TRP A 65 -13.80 16.79 15.10
C TRP A 65 -12.49 16.00 15.31
N SER A 66 -12.42 15.16 16.35
CA SER A 66 -11.25 14.32 16.59
C SER A 66 -11.12 13.22 15.54
N SER A 67 -12.24 12.72 15.00
CA SER A 67 -12.21 11.71 13.93
C SER A 67 -11.63 12.29 12.64
N LEU A 68 -11.98 13.53 12.28
CA LEU A 68 -11.43 14.17 11.08
C LEU A 68 -9.91 14.38 11.18
N LEU A 69 -9.41 14.79 12.35
CA LEU A 69 -7.97 14.91 12.60
C LEU A 69 -7.26 13.57 12.43
N VAL A 70 -7.83 12.49 12.99
CA VAL A 70 -7.29 11.14 12.84
C VAL A 70 -7.26 10.72 11.37
N LEU A 71 -8.33 10.95 10.61
CA LEU A 71 -8.38 10.66 9.18
C LEU A 71 -7.30 11.44 8.40
N ALA A 72 -7.10 12.72 8.72
CA ALA A 72 -6.07 13.55 8.09
C ALA A 72 -4.66 13.02 8.38
N VAL A 73 -4.37 12.65 9.64
CA VAL A 73 -3.08 12.04 10.03
C VAL A 73 -2.88 10.70 9.31
N MET A 74 -3.91 9.85 9.27
CA MET A 74 -3.85 8.57 8.56
C MET A 74 -3.55 8.79 7.07
N PHE A 75 -4.22 9.75 6.42
CA PHE A 75 -3.99 10.09 5.03
C PHE A 75 -2.57 10.60 4.77
N ALA A 76 -2.04 11.46 5.65
CA ALA A 76 -0.67 11.96 5.55
C ALA A 76 0.35 10.81 5.69
N VAL A 77 0.20 9.96 6.70
CA VAL A 77 1.08 8.79 6.92
C VAL A 77 0.99 7.82 5.75
N ALA A 78 -0.21 7.58 5.22
CA ALA A 78 -0.42 6.73 4.06
C ALA A 78 0.29 7.29 2.82
N SER A 79 0.12 8.58 2.54
CA SER A 79 0.76 9.27 1.41
C SER A 79 2.29 9.22 1.48
N VAL A 80 2.87 9.50 2.65
CA VAL A 80 4.32 9.41 2.88
C VAL A 80 4.81 7.97 2.73
N THR A 81 4.03 7.00 3.22
CA THR A 81 4.37 5.58 3.10
C THR A 81 4.33 5.12 1.64
N ALA A 82 3.31 5.51 0.87
CA ALA A 82 3.23 5.22 -0.56
C ALA A 82 4.41 5.82 -1.32
N ALA A 83 4.72 7.10 -1.06
CA ALA A 83 5.88 7.79 -1.63
C ALA A 83 7.19 7.03 -1.38
N ARG A 84 7.46 6.65 -0.13
CA ARG A 84 8.66 5.88 0.24
C ARG A 84 8.70 4.49 -0.41
N ARG A 85 7.57 3.77 -0.46
CA ARG A 85 7.48 2.40 -1.01
C ARG A 85 7.62 2.33 -2.53
N SER A 86 7.35 3.42 -3.24
CA SER A 86 7.48 3.47 -4.71
C SER A 86 8.92 3.37 -5.21
N GLU A 87 9.91 3.67 -4.35
CA GLU A 87 11.33 3.78 -4.73
C GLU A 87 11.56 4.76 -5.90
N ALA A 88 10.68 5.75 -6.08
CA ALA A 88 10.86 6.81 -7.06
C ALA A 88 11.92 7.82 -6.58
N THR A 89 12.79 8.28 -7.49
CA THR A 89 13.84 9.26 -7.17
C THR A 89 13.27 10.68 -7.15
N ARG A 90 12.32 10.97 -8.04
CA ARG A 90 11.68 12.29 -8.16
C ARG A 90 10.16 12.13 -8.27
N GLY A 91 9.46 13.05 -7.63
CA GLY A 91 8.00 13.15 -7.74
C GLY A 91 7.21 12.13 -6.92
N SER A 92 7.84 11.39 -6.01
CA SER A 92 7.15 10.42 -5.14
C SER A 92 5.99 11.03 -4.34
N ALA A 93 6.04 12.34 -4.03
CA ALA A 93 4.95 13.08 -3.39
C ALA A 93 3.64 13.10 -4.22
N TRP A 94 3.71 12.95 -5.55
CA TRP A 94 2.52 12.87 -6.40
C TRP A 94 1.68 11.62 -6.11
N LEU A 95 2.22 10.61 -5.41
CA LEU A 95 1.41 9.49 -4.96
C LEU A 95 0.35 9.88 -3.93
N ALA A 96 0.49 11.01 -3.25
CA ALA A 96 -0.60 11.56 -2.45
C ALA A 96 -1.84 11.83 -3.31
N LEU A 97 -1.66 12.29 -4.56
CA LEU A 97 -2.76 12.51 -5.50
C LEU A 97 -3.41 11.19 -5.94
N SER A 98 -2.62 10.15 -6.20
CA SER A 98 -3.14 8.81 -6.49
C SER A 98 -4.00 8.27 -5.35
N VAL A 99 -3.51 8.38 -4.11
CA VAL A 99 -4.24 7.93 -2.93
C VAL A 99 -5.50 8.78 -2.72
N ALA A 100 -5.39 10.11 -2.88
CA ALA A 100 -6.54 11.01 -2.81
C ALA A 100 -7.61 10.66 -3.85
N ALA A 101 -7.22 10.39 -5.10
CA ALA A 101 -8.14 10.03 -6.17
C ALA A 101 -8.90 8.74 -5.88
N GLY A 102 -8.20 7.72 -5.37
CA GLY A 102 -8.84 6.49 -4.92
C GLY A 102 -9.83 6.72 -3.78
N MET A 103 -9.48 7.54 -2.79
CA MET A 103 -10.40 7.86 -1.68
C MET A 103 -11.59 8.70 -2.15
N ALA A 104 -11.35 9.67 -3.04
CA ALA A 104 -12.39 10.53 -3.60
C ALA A 104 -13.41 9.77 -4.45
N ALA A 105 -13.03 8.62 -5.04
CA ALA A 105 -13.97 7.77 -5.77
C ALA A 105 -14.98 7.04 -4.86
N VAL A 106 -14.61 6.77 -3.61
CA VAL A 106 -15.40 5.92 -2.70
C VAL A 106 -16.09 6.70 -1.61
N ILE A 107 -15.37 7.62 -0.95
CA ILE A 107 -15.88 8.32 0.23
C ILE A 107 -17.20 9.07 -0.05
N PRO A 108 -17.36 9.82 -1.15
CA PRO A 108 -18.64 10.47 -1.46
C PRO A 108 -19.79 9.46 -1.61
N LEU A 109 -19.55 8.30 -2.24
CA LEU A 109 -20.58 7.26 -2.39
C LEU A 109 -21.02 6.70 -1.02
N LEU A 110 -20.07 6.48 -0.12
CA LEU A 110 -20.37 6.01 1.24
C LEU A 110 -21.14 7.05 2.06
N LEU A 111 -20.78 8.33 1.94
CA LEU A 111 -21.44 9.43 2.65
C LEU A 111 -22.85 9.71 2.11
N LEU A 112 -23.01 9.73 0.78
CA LEU A 112 -24.29 10.05 0.13
C LEU A 112 -25.30 8.91 0.22
N SER A 113 -24.84 7.65 0.22
CA SER A 113 -25.73 6.49 0.31
C SER A 113 -26.35 6.29 1.70
N GLY A 114 -25.78 6.91 2.73
CA GLY A 114 -26.21 6.73 4.12
C GLY A 114 -25.99 5.30 4.67
N VAL A 115 -25.32 4.43 3.91
CA VAL A 115 -25.10 3.02 4.27
C VAL A 115 -24.16 2.89 5.48
N VAL A 116 -23.22 3.82 5.62
CA VAL A 116 -22.31 3.87 6.77
C VAL A 116 -22.76 4.99 7.71
N PRO A 117 -23.07 4.69 8.98
CA PRO A 117 -23.40 5.72 9.96
C PRO A 117 -22.23 6.72 10.07
N LEU A 118 -22.54 8.02 10.06
CA LEU A 118 -21.54 9.10 10.22
C LEU A 118 -21.03 9.22 11.66
N THR A 119 -20.72 8.08 12.28
CA THR A 119 -20.13 7.97 13.61
C THR A 119 -18.65 7.61 13.46
N GLY A 120 -17.80 8.20 14.29
CA GLY A 120 -16.36 7.95 14.25
C GLY A 120 -16.00 6.46 14.40
N VAL A 121 -16.80 5.70 15.15
CA VAL A 121 -16.60 4.26 15.40
C VAL A 121 -16.71 3.43 14.12
N ALA A 122 -17.62 3.78 13.20
CA ALA A 122 -17.81 3.03 11.96
C ALA A 122 -16.98 3.59 10.78
N LEU A 123 -16.85 4.92 10.71
CA LEU A 123 -16.19 5.59 9.60
C LEU A 123 -14.67 5.38 9.62
N VAL A 124 -14.04 5.45 10.81
CA VAL A 124 -12.57 5.35 10.93
C VAL A 124 -12.04 3.99 10.45
N PRO A 125 -12.62 2.83 10.84
CA PRO A 125 -12.17 1.53 10.34
C PRO A 125 -12.35 1.36 8.83
N VAL A 126 -13.52 1.72 8.28
CA VAL A 126 -13.78 1.60 6.83
C VAL A 126 -12.82 2.49 6.04
N PHE A 127 -12.66 3.75 6.46
CA PHE A 127 -11.70 4.67 5.85
C PHE A 127 -10.28 4.11 5.92
N GLY A 128 -9.86 3.59 7.09
CA GLY A 128 -8.54 3.02 7.28
C GLY A 128 -8.24 1.82 6.39
N ILE A 129 -9.22 0.92 6.23
CA ILE A 129 -9.10 -0.25 5.34
C ILE A 129 -8.95 0.20 3.89
N VAL A 130 -9.85 1.06 3.41
CA VAL A 130 -9.82 1.55 2.02
C VAL A 130 -8.54 2.34 1.74
N LEU A 131 -8.17 3.26 2.65
CA LEU A 131 -6.94 4.05 2.54
C LEU A 131 -5.69 3.17 2.51
N GLY A 132 -5.61 2.17 3.38
CA GLY A 132 -4.46 1.25 3.46
C GLY A 132 -4.33 0.38 2.19
N GLY A 133 -5.45 -0.09 1.66
CA GLY A 133 -5.50 -0.82 0.39
C GLY A 133 -5.03 0.04 -0.78
N THR A 134 -5.59 1.25 -0.92
CA THR A 134 -5.24 2.20 -1.99
C THR A 134 -3.79 2.66 -1.92
N MET A 135 -3.29 2.97 -0.72
CA MET A 135 -1.87 3.24 -0.48
C MET A 135 -0.99 2.09 -0.98
N THR A 136 -1.35 0.85 -0.64
CA THR A 136 -0.56 -0.33 -1.04
C THR A 136 -0.59 -0.52 -2.55
N ALA A 137 -1.77 -0.49 -3.17
CA ALA A 137 -1.94 -0.63 -4.61
C ALA A 137 -1.18 0.45 -5.40
N SER A 138 -1.35 1.73 -5.05
CA SER A 138 -0.63 2.84 -5.69
C SER A 138 0.89 2.76 -5.51
N SER A 139 1.37 2.34 -4.34
CA SER A 139 2.82 2.21 -4.10
C SER A 139 3.45 1.05 -4.89
N VAL A 140 2.76 -0.09 -4.97
CA VAL A 140 3.22 -1.27 -5.70
C VAL A 140 3.12 -1.03 -7.20
N SER A 141 2.04 -0.43 -7.68
CA SER A 141 1.86 -0.10 -9.10
C SER A 141 2.92 0.89 -9.59
N ALA A 142 3.22 1.94 -8.81
CA ALA A 142 4.31 2.86 -9.11
C ALA A 142 5.65 2.14 -9.21
N ARG A 143 5.97 1.31 -8.21
CA ARG A 143 7.23 0.56 -8.19
C ARG A 143 7.36 -0.35 -9.41
N ARG A 144 6.33 -1.15 -9.72
CA ARG A 144 6.31 -2.08 -10.86
C ARG A 144 6.37 -1.35 -12.21
N ALA A 145 5.67 -0.23 -12.33
CA ALA A 145 5.71 0.62 -13.51
C ALA A 145 7.12 1.19 -13.75
N LEU A 146 7.76 1.70 -12.69
CA LEU A 146 9.15 2.19 -12.76
C LEU A 146 10.15 1.08 -13.06
N ASP A 147 9.99 -0.10 -12.44
CA ASP A 147 10.81 -1.28 -12.72
C ASP A 147 10.69 -1.68 -14.21
N ALA A 148 9.48 -1.70 -14.75
CA ALA A 148 9.23 -2.02 -16.16
C ALA A 148 9.85 -1.00 -17.11
N LEU A 149 9.73 0.30 -16.82
CA LEU A 149 10.36 1.35 -17.65
C LEU A 149 11.89 1.29 -17.61
N SER A 150 12.49 0.96 -16.47
CA SER A 150 13.95 0.76 -16.36
C SER A 150 14.41 -0.47 -17.15
N LEU A 151 13.70 -1.59 -17.04
CA LEU A 151 14.09 -2.86 -17.67
C LEU A 151 13.82 -2.89 -19.19
N ARG A 152 12.73 -2.25 -19.64
CA ARG A 152 12.25 -2.28 -21.02
C ARG A 152 12.38 -0.91 -21.70
N ALA A 153 13.40 -0.13 -21.33
CA ALA A 153 13.63 1.21 -21.89
C ALA A 153 13.72 1.22 -23.44
N GLY A 154 14.32 0.17 -24.03
CA GLY A 154 14.41 0.04 -25.49
C GLY A 154 13.06 -0.10 -26.19
N GLU A 155 12.03 -0.64 -25.52
CA GLU A 155 10.68 -0.71 -26.07
C GLU A 155 9.99 0.66 -26.09
N VAL A 156 10.28 1.50 -25.10
CA VAL A 156 9.83 2.90 -25.08
C VAL A 156 10.48 3.69 -26.23
N GLU A 157 11.78 3.51 -26.45
CA GLU A 157 12.51 4.14 -27.57
C GLU A 157 12.02 3.68 -28.94
N ALA A 158 11.68 2.39 -29.07
CA ALA A 158 11.07 1.85 -30.28
C ALA A 158 9.70 2.48 -30.56
N ALA A 159 8.84 2.57 -29.55
CA ALA A 159 7.53 3.22 -29.68
C ALA A 159 7.65 4.71 -30.04
N LEU A 160 8.60 5.44 -29.45
CA LEU A 160 8.91 6.82 -29.82
C LEU A 160 9.36 6.95 -31.28
N SER A 161 10.17 6.00 -31.77
CA SER A 161 10.64 5.96 -33.16
C SER A 161 9.51 5.69 -34.15
N LEU A 162 8.43 5.05 -33.70
CA LEU A 162 7.18 4.88 -34.47
C LEU A 162 6.27 6.13 -34.42
N GLY A 163 6.67 7.19 -33.71
CA GLY A 163 5.94 8.45 -33.63
C GLY A 163 4.90 8.53 -32.51
N LEU A 164 4.90 7.59 -31.56
CA LEU A 164 4.03 7.68 -30.38
C LEU A 164 4.49 8.81 -29.46
N SER A 165 3.55 9.38 -28.69
CA SER A 165 3.87 10.37 -27.66
C SER A 165 4.63 9.72 -26.50
N GLU A 166 5.46 10.48 -25.76
CA GLU A 166 6.19 9.95 -24.60
C GLU A 166 5.25 9.27 -23.58
N ARG A 167 4.07 9.87 -23.36
CA ARG A 167 3.04 9.30 -22.48
C ARG A 167 2.60 7.92 -22.97
N ASP A 168 2.27 7.80 -24.25
CA ASP A 168 1.70 6.57 -24.80
C ASP A 168 2.77 5.48 -24.93
N SER A 169 4.00 5.84 -25.36
CA SER A 169 5.14 4.92 -25.39
C SER A 169 5.44 4.32 -24.02
N ARG A 170 5.37 5.13 -22.95
CA ARG A 170 5.56 4.64 -21.58
C ARG A 170 4.37 3.80 -21.13
N MET A 171 3.14 4.20 -21.47
CA MET A 171 1.94 3.47 -21.08
C MET A 171 1.92 2.05 -21.66
N GLU A 172 2.31 1.88 -22.92
CA GLU A 172 2.39 0.57 -23.59
C GLU A 172 3.26 -0.43 -22.80
N VAL A 173 4.38 0.03 -22.26
CA VAL A 173 5.30 -0.79 -21.47
C VAL A 173 4.75 -1.11 -20.07
N MET A 174 3.97 -0.18 -19.50
CA MET A 174 3.51 -0.24 -18.11
C MET A 174 2.12 -0.84 -17.91
N GLU A 175 1.30 -0.95 -18.96
CA GLU A 175 -0.10 -1.37 -18.87
C GLU A 175 -0.27 -2.70 -18.11
N ARG A 176 0.51 -3.72 -18.48
CA ARG A 176 0.50 -5.02 -17.80
C ARG A 176 0.97 -4.92 -16.34
N PRO A 177 2.18 -4.37 -16.03
CA PRO A 177 2.61 -4.17 -14.64
C PRO A 177 1.61 -3.42 -13.74
N LEU A 178 0.91 -2.42 -14.29
CA LEU A 178 -0.14 -1.68 -13.58
C LEU A 178 -1.35 -2.58 -13.30
N SER A 179 -1.84 -3.30 -14.31
CA SER A 179 -2.97 -4.22 -14.16
C SER A 179 -2.66 -5.35 -13.15
N ASP A 180 -1.45 -5.91 -13.21
CA ASP A 180 -1.00 -6.97 -12.31
C ASP A 180 -0.92 -6.52 -10.85
N SER A 181 -0.82 -5.22 -10.58
CA SER A 181 -0.80 -4.68 -9.22
C SER A 181 -2.15 -4.81 -8.51
N LEU A 182 -3.25 -4.98 -9.26
CA LEU A 182 -4.61 -5.15 -8.74
C LEU A 182 -4.96 -6.61 -8.44
N LEU A 183 -4.19 -7.58 -8.96
CA LEU A 183 -4.44 -9.01 -8.78
C LEU A 183 -4.63 -9.43 -7.32
N PRO A 184 -3.80 -9.00 -6.35
CA PRO A 184 -3.98 -9.41 -4.96
C PRO A 184 -5.34 -9.04 -4.38
N ASN A 185 -5.89 -7.89 -4.77
CA ASN A 185 -7.21 -7.44 -4.31
C ASN A 185 -8.35 -8.19 -5.03
N LEU A 186 -8.17 -8.49 -6.32
CA LEU A 186 -9.12 -9.33 -7.07
C LEU A 186 -9.19 -10.73 -6.47
N ASP A 187 -8.04 -11.33 -6.14
CA ASP A 187 -7.97 -12.67 -5.58
C ASP A 187 -8.51 -12.71 -4.15
N GLN A 188 -8.23 -11.68 -3.33
CA GLN A 188 -8.87 -11.51 -2.02
C GLN A 188 -10.40 -11.45 -2.17
N THR A 189 -10.90 -10.68 -3.12
CA THR A 189 -12.35 -10.53 -3.32
C THR A 189 -12.99 -11.83 -3.80
N ARG A 190 -12.35 -12.58 -4.70
CA ARG A 190 -12.84 -13.87 -5.20
C ARG A 190 -12.88 -14.96 -4.13
N THR A 191 -11.93 -14.94 -3.19
CA THR A 191 -11.77 -15.99 -2.17
C THR A 191 -12.37 -15.61 -0.81
N ALA A 192 -12.88 -14.38 -0.67
CA ALA A 192 -13.54 -13.92 0.54
C ALA A 192 -14.75 -14.79 0.88
N GLY A 193 -14.78 -15.28 2.13
CA GLY A 193 -15.83 -16.18 2.62
C GLY A 193 -15.66 -17.65 2.23
N LEU A 194 -14.81 -17.98 1.26
CA LEU A 194 -14.49 -19.38 0.89
C LEU A 194 -13.23 -19.88 1.57
N VAL A 195 -12.14 -19.11 1.51
CA VAL A 195 -10.82 -19.50 2.05
C VAL A 195 -10.39 -18.58 3.18
N THR A 196 -10.79 -17.31 3.10
CA THR A 196 -10.41 -16.31 4.10
C THR A 196 -11.65 -15.64 4.67
N LEU A 197 -11.71 -15.54 5.99
CA LEU A 197 -12.65 -14.68 6.71
C LEU A 197 -11.95 -13.35 7.00
N PRO A 198 -12.30 -12.25 6.31
CA PRO A 198 -11.64 -10.97 6.53
C PRO A 198 -11.87 -10.47 7.95
N GLY A 199 -10.87 -9.77 8.52
CA GLY A 199 -10.95 -9.30 9.91
C GLY A 199 -12.13 -8.35 10.17
N ALA A 200 -12.55 -7.55 9.19
CA ALA A 200 -13.70 -6.66 9.33
C ALA A 200 -15.03 -7.45 9.43
N PHE A 201 -15.18 -8.53 8.67
CA PHE A 201 -16.32 -9.46 8.82
C PHE A 201 -16.36 -10.04 10.23
N VAL A 202 -15.25 -10.58 10.72
CA VAL A 202 -15.18 -11.16 12.07
C VAL A 202 -15.45 -10.09 13.15
N GLY A 203 -14.90 -8.89 12.97
CA GLY A 203 -15.12 -7.78 13.90
C GLY A 203 -16.59 -7.38 14.00
N VAL A 204 -17.29 -7.22 12.87
CA VAL A 204 -18.73 -6.91 12.87
C VAL A 204 -19.53 -8.08 13.42
N LEU A 205 -19.20 -9.31 13.05
CA LEU A 205 -19.88 -10.51 13.55
C LEU A 205 -19.80 -10.62 15.08
N LEU A 206 -18.61 -10.40 15.66
CA LEU A 206 -18.42 -10.43 17.11
C LEU A 206 -19.09 -9.24 17.82
N ALA A 207 -19.14 -8.08 17.17
CA ALA A 207 -19.74 -6.88 17.74
C ALA A 207 -21.28 -6.90 17.72
N THR A 208 -21.88 -7.44 16.65
CA THR A 208 -23.35 -7.39 16.45
C THR A 208 -24.04 -8.74 16.60
N GLY A 209 -23.29 -9.86 16.55
CA GLY A 209 -23.84 -11.22 16.53
C GLY A 209 -24.50 -11.62 15.21
N SER A 210 -24.53 -10.74 14.19
CA SER A 210 -25.25 -10.97 12.93
C SER A 210 -24.31 -11.24 11.76
N ALA A 211 -24.31 -12.48 11.27
CA ALA A 211 -23.56 -12.88 10.08
C ALA A 211 -24.03 -12.17 8.81
N ALA A 212 -25.33 -11.87 8.70
CA ALA A 212 -25.89 -11.15 7.57
C ALA A 212 -25.36 -9.70 7.51
N GLN A 213 -25.33 -9.01 8.65
CA GLN A 213 -24.77 -7.66 8.73
C GLN A 213 -23.27 -7.64 8.46
N ALA A 214 -22.53 -8.59 9.04
CA ALA A 214 -21.10 -8.75 8.78
C ALA A 214 -20.82 -8.98 7.29
N GLY A 215 -21.61 -9.82 6.62
CA GLY A 215 -21.52 -10.07 5.19
C GLY A 215 -21.77 -8.82 4.36
N ALA A 216 -22.83 -8.07 4.65
CA ALA A 216 -23.16 -6.84 3.94
C ALA A 216 -22.05 -5.78 4.03
N VAL A 217 -21.52 -5.53 5.25
CA VAL A 217 -20.41 -4.59 5.45
C VAL A 217 -19.15 -5.08 4.74
N GLN A 218 -18.86 -6.38 4.78
CA GLN A 218 -17.68 -6.92 4.12
C GLN A 218 -17.75 -6.79 2.59
N VAL A 219 -18.92 -7.05 1.98
CA VAL A 219 -19.14 -6.85 0.54
C VAL A 219 -18.93 -5.38 0.18
N LEU A 220 -19.49 -4.46 0.95
CA LEU A 220 -19.27 -3.02 0.77
C LEU A 220 -17.79 -2.66 0.80
N VAL A 221 -17.03 -3.18 1.76
CA VAL A 221 -15.59 -2.93 1.91
C VAL A 221 -14.79 -3.49 0.73
N LEU A 222 -15.07 -4.72 0.29
CA LEU A 222 -14.36 -5.33 -0.85
C LEU A 222 -14.61 -4.55 -2.15
N ILE A 223 -15.87 -4.19 -2.43
CA ILE A 223 -16.22 -3.38 -3.61
C ILE A 223 -15.58 -1.99 -3.53
N SER A 224 -15.57 -1.38 -2.34
CA SER A 224 -14.90 -0.10 -2.09
C SER A 224 -13.39 -0.19 -2.38
N LEU A 225 -12.74 -1.28 -1.94
CA LEU A 225 -11.32 -1.52 -2.22
C LEU A 225 -11.06 -1.67 -3.72
N LEU A 226 -11.90 -2.42 -4.44
CA LEU A 226 -11.76 -2.58 -5.90
C LEU A 226 -11.79 -1.23 -6.62
N LEU A 227 -12.82 -0.41 -6.34
CA LEU A 227 -12.95 0.91 -6.97
C LEU A 227 -11.80 1.84 -6.57
N SER A 228 -11.50 1.95 -5.28
CA SER A 228 -10.48 2.86 -4.76
C SER A 228 -9.09 2.52 -5.32
N GLN A 229 -8.73 1.23 -5.34
CA GLN A 229 -7.44 0.79 -5.84
C GLN A 229 -7.35 0.95 -7.35
N ALA A 230 -8.40 0.63 -8.12
CA ALA A 230 -8.41 0.82 -9.56
C ALA A 230 -8.19 2.30 -9.93
N CYS A 231 -8.91 3.22 -9.29
CA CYS A 231 -8.71 4.66 -9.47
C CYS A 231 -7.30 5.12 -9.06
N GLY A 232 -6.81 4.65 -7.90
CA GLY A 232 -5.47 5.00 -7.43
C GLY A 232 -4.35 4.47 -8.33
N VAL A 233 -4.52 3.28 -8.91
CA VAL A 233 -3.57 2.69 -9.87
C VAL A 233 -3.63 3.43 -11.20
N ALA A 234 -4.82 3.77 -11.71
CA ALA A 234 -4.97 4.52 -12.95
C ALA A 234 -4.29 5.90 -12.88
N VAL A 235 -4.51 6.66 -11.80
CA VAL A 235 -3.84 7.95 -11.59
C VAL A 235 -2.34 7.78 -11.43
N THR A 236 -1.88 6.72 -10.77
CA THR A 236 -0.45 6.41 -10.68
C THR A 236 0.16 6.14 -12.05
N GLY A 237 -0.50 5.32 -12.87
CA GLY A 237 -0.06 5.04 -14.24
C GLY A 237 0.06 6.31 -15.07
N GLU A 238 -0.91 7.21 -14.97
CA GLU A 238 -0.88 8.50 -15.68
C GLU A 238 0.24 9.44 -15.19
N LEU A 239 0.50 9.47 -13.88
CA LEU A 239 1.58 10.28 -13.32
C LEU A 239 2.97 9.74 -13.72
N VAL A 240 3.13 8.42 -13.79
CA VAL A 240 4.37 7.80 -14.24
C VAL A 240 4.53 7.94 -15.76
N SER A 241 3.46 7.81 -16.55
CA SER A 241 3.50 7.95 -18.02
C SER A 241 3.84 9.38 -18.45
N ARG A 242 3.34 10.39 -17.73
CA ARG A 242 3.69 11.81 -17.96
C ARG A 242 5.04 12.24 -17.38
N GLY A 243 5.85 11.31 -16.86
CA GLY A 243 7.16 11.62 -16.28
C GLY A 243 7.10 12.47 -15.00
N ARG A 244 5.94 12.53 -14.31
CA ARG A 244 5.82 13.23 -13.01
C ARG A 244 6.43 12.43 -11.88
N ILE A 245 6.41 11.10 -11.98
CA ILE A 245 7.08 10.16 -11.08
C ILE A 245 8.14 9.43 -11.89
N VAL A 246 9.41 9.55 -11.48
CA VAL A 246 10.55 8.98 -12.22
C VAL A 246 11.55 8.38 -11.26
N ARG A 247 12.12 7.25 -11.66
CA ARG A 247 13.34 6.69 -11.08
C ARG A 247 14.49 7.05 -12.00
N VAL A 248 15.43 7.84 -11.49
CA VAL A 248 16.65 8.17 -12.24
C VAL A 248 17.59 7.00 -12.00
N GLU A 249 17.81 6.20 -13.04
CA GLU A 249 18.89 5.20 -13.04
C GLU A 249 20.17 5.94 -12.66
N ARG A 250 20.83 5.54 -11.56
CA ARG A 250 22.19 6.01 -11.27
C ARG A 250 23.04 5.46 -12.40
N GLN A 251 23.27 6.25 -13.45
CA GLN A 251 24.25 5.90 -14.46
C GLN A 251 25.56 5.69 -13.71
N ALA A 252 26.00 4.44 -13.58
CA ALA A 252 27.38 4.16 -13.21
C ALA A 252 28.22 4.97 -14.20
N PRO A 253 29.15 5.84 -13.74
CA PRO A 253 29.74 6.86 -14.58
C PRO A 253 30.31 6.20 -15.83
N ARG A 254 29.68 6.47 -16.99
CA ARG A 254 30.20 6.08 -18.30
C ARG A 254 31.65 6.56 -18.44
N ASP A 255 31.98 7.65 -17.74
CA ASP A 255 33.31 8.22 -17.59
C ASP A 255 34.32 7.28 -16.93
N ALA A 256 33.93 6.41 -15.99
CA ALA A 256 34.85 5.46 -15.36
C ALA A 256 35.25 4.34 -16.32
N ARG A 257 34.31 3.83 -17.14
CA ARG A 257 34.62 2.84 -18.19
C ARG A 257 35.39 3.47 -19.35
N ALA A 258 35.03 4.68 -19.78
CA ALA A 258 35.77 5.42 -20.81
C ALA A 258 37.18 5.82 -20.35
N THR A 259 37.35 6.21 -19.08
CA THR A 259 38.66 6.54 -18.48
C THR A 259 39.51 5.30 -18.25
N ALA A 260 38.91 4.18 -17.84
CA ALA A 260 39.61 2.89 -17.74
C ALA A 260 40.07 2.38 -19.12
N MET A 261 39.20 2.48 -20.14
CA MET A 261 39.53 2.12 -21.52
C MET A 261 40.64 3.02 -22.10
N ARG A 262 40.59 4.34 -21.86
CA ARG A 262 41.65 5.28 -22.25
C ARG A 262 42.97 5.03 -21.51
N LYS A 263 42.93 4.63 -20.23
CA LYS A 263 44.13 4.22 -19.48
C LYS A 263 44.74 2.92 -19.99
N LEU A 264 43.93 1.98 -20.47
CA LEU A 264 44.40 0.73 -21.09
C LEU A 264 45.02 0.98 -22.47
N LEU A 265 44.44 1.87 -23.27
CA LEU A 265 44.96 2.23 -24.59
C LEU A 265 46.23 3.10 -24.53
N ARG A 266 46.45 3.88 -23.47
CA ARG A 266 47.69 4.63 -23.22
C ARG A 266 48.86 3.80 -22.66
N ARG A 267 48.63 2.53 -22.32
CA ARG A 267 49.65 1.60 -21.79
C ARG A 267 50.20 0.63 -22.84
N ARG A 268 49.79 0.76 -24.09
CA ARG A 268 50.41 0.15 -25.26
C ARG A 268 51.13 1.23 -26.07
#